data_AF-G2Q883-F1
#
_entry.id   AF-G2Q883-F1
#
_cell.length_a   1.000
_cell.length_b   1.000
_cell.length_c   1.000
_cell.angle_alpha   90.00
_cell.angle_beta   90.00
_cell.angle_gamma   90.00
#
_symmetry.space_group_name_H-M   'P 1'
#
loop_
_entity.id
_entity.type
_entity.pdbx_description
1 polymer ?
#
loop_
_entity_poly.entity_id
_entity_poly.type
_entity_poly.pdbx_seq_one_letter_code
_entity_poly.pdbx_strand_id
1 'polypeptide(L)'
;MCRFLVYKGSDEILLSKLVLDPAHSILKQSFDSRLRLDTRRGQNNADGFGIGFYTDPKLGAAPCLFTSTTPAWNCVNLQRLATKTASRLIFAHVRATTEGSFSEDNCHPFCHGSLMWMHNGGLGGWKQIKRRLGERLADKWYLNVVGGTDSEWAFALFLDTLERMGHDPSSQPENGFGPTVLRKAMLKTIAVINELIDNIPESVILAENVDTRSLLNFCVSDGHSIICTRYVGSSTDEAASLYYSSGTLWETKAPTPDSSDYQMERSDKGADVILVASEPLTFERENWVNVPTNSILTIHNQTVMVHPIMDQYYNRNPQHRRSAAFVRTKGLSANEKATSRSGTPFGPPASIPPVTSVPHLPGNPESHKQRLRGSTIPAGLLNTRTPDGPSSTSSLPRSRTPLSHAETITPEPSSLQSPTADVRELTAPPIIRAASQQPPAQGNIKKKRATLGTVEAMHGGGGGMALAQYLDTSPVTPEPVRTEFGNPEKIARMFPELAL
;
A
#
# COMPACT_ATOMS: atom_id res chain seq x y z
N MET A 1 -3.22 1.42 5.94
CA MET A 1 -3.55 0.79 4.65
C MET A 1 -3.39 1.80 3.53
N CYS A 2 -2.20 1.78 2.95
CA CYS A 2 -1.74 2.59 1.83
C CYS A 2 -2.53 2.30 0.53
N ARG A 3 -2.19 2.92 -0.60
CA ARG A 3 -2.63 2.47 -1.94
C ARG A 3 -1.43 2.20 -2.83
N PHE A 4 -1.55 1.21 -3.71
CA PHE A 4 -0.56 0.98 -4.77
C PHE A 4 -1.18 0.74 -6.14
N LEU A 5 -0.37 0.98 -7.16
CA LEU A 5 -0.57 0.73 -8.57
C LEU A 5 0.68 0.03 -9.14
N VAL A 6 0.46 -0.88 -10.08
CA VAL A 6 1.47 -1.57 -10.90
C VAL A 6 1.06 -1.45 -12.36
N TYR A 7 2.03 -1.21 -13.23
CA TYR A 7 1.91 -1.35 -14.68
C TYR A 7 2.97 -2.33 -15.20
N LYS A 8 2.58 -3.17 -16.17
CA LYS A 8 3.49 -3.96 -17.00
C LYS A 8 3.05 -3.89 -18.46
N GLY A 9 3.88 -3.26 -19.29
CA GLY A 9 3.66 -3.09 -20.73
C GLY A 9 4.58 -3.96 -21.59
N SER A 10 4.14 -4.26 -22.81
CA SER A 10 5.01 -4.63 -23.93
C SER A 10 5.90 -3.46 -24.35
N ASP A 11 5.38 -2.23 -24.25
CA ASP A 11 6.11 -0.97 -24.50
C ASP A 11 6.16 -0.07 -23.26
N GLU A 12 6.88 1.05 -23.38
CA GLU A 12 7.03 2.02 -22.30
C GLU A 12 5.86 2.99 -22.25
N ILE A 13 5.38 3.28 -21.03
CA ILE A 13 4.39 4.35 -20.81
C ILE A 13 4.97 5.44 -19.91
N LEU A 14 4.62 6.70 -20.20
CA LEU A 14 4.91 7.83 -19.32
C LEU A 14 4.23 7.63 -17.96
N LEU A 15 4.96 7.92 -16.88
CA LEU A 15 4.42 7.83 -15.52
C LEU A 15 3.15 8.69 -15.36
N SER A 16 3.03 9.85 -16.02
CA SER A 16 1.86 10.74 -15.87
C SER A 16 0.54 10.02 -16.18
N LYS A 17 0.49 9.24 -17.27
CA LYS A 17 -0.68 8.50 -17.76
C LYS A 17 -1.22 7.46 -16.77
N LEU A 18 -0.46 7.16 -15.71
CA LEU A 18 -0.80 6.22 -14.64
C LEU A 18 -0.94 6.92 -13.28
N VAL A 19 0.02 7.79 -12.97
CA VAL A 19 0.24 8.35 -11.63
C VAL A 19 -0.55 9.63 -11.40
N LEU A 20 -0.73 10.45 -12.44
CA LEU A 20 -1.31 11.79 -12.37
C LEU A 20 -2.67 11.84 -13.09
N ASP A 21 -2.65 11.52 -14.38
CA ASP A 21 -3.65 11.96 -15.37
C ASP A 21 -5.03 11.26 -15.26
N PRO A 22 -5.15 9.96 -14.92
CA PRO A 22 -6.45 9.30 -14.78
C PRO A 22 -7.35 9.89 -13.70
N ALA A 23 -8.67 9.90 -13.94
CA ALA A 23 -9.68 10.50 -13.06
C ALA A 23 -9.69 9.95 -11.61
N HIS A 24 -9.18 8.73 -11.38
CA HIS A 24 -8.94 8.14 -10.06
C HIS A 24 -7.49 7.61 -9.91
N SER A 25 -6.52 8.36 -10.46
CA SER A 25 -5.08 8.08 -10.42
C SER A 25 -4.52 7.82 -9.01
N ILE A 26 -3.31 7.26 -8.90
CA ILE A 26 -2.71 7.01 -7.57
C ILE A 26 -2.47 8.32 -6.80
N LEU A 27 -2.21 9.44 -7.48
CA LEU A 27 -2.17 10.77 -6.87
C LEU A 27 -3.56 11.19 -6.39
N LYS A 28 -4.65 10.92 -7.12
CA LYS A 28 -6.01 11.17 -6.63
C LYS A 28 -6.33 10.32 -5.39
N GLN A 29 -5.96 9.04 -5.41
CA GLN A 29 -6.10 8.11 -4.28
C GLN A 29 -5.25 8.50 -3.05
N SER A 30 -4.28 9.41 -3.19
CA SER A 30 -3.52 9.94 -2.03
C SER A 30 -4.33 10.90 -1.14
N PHE A 31 -5.43 11.48 -1.63
CA PHE A 31 -6.33 12.32 -0.82
C PHE A 31 -7.82 11.94 -0.91
N ASP A 32 -8.20 11.08 -1.87
CA ASP A 32 -9.56 10.61 -2.14
C ASP A 32 -9.55 9.08 -2.36
N SER A 33 -9.16 8.31 -1.35
CA SER A 33 -9.25 6.84 -1.35
C SER A 33 -10.65 6.40 -0.91
N ARG A 34 -11.31 5.59 -1.76
CA ARG A 34 -12.74 5.27 -1.66
C ARG A 34 -13.05 3.82 -1.26
N LEU A 35 -12.09 2.89 -1.37
CA LEU A 35 -12.27 1.46 -1.02
C LEU A 35 -11.49 1.03 0.23
N ARG A 36 -11.15 1.98 1.10
CA ARG A 36 -10.43 1.75 2.36
C ARG A 36 -11.32 1.04 3.39
N LEU A 37 -10.89 -0.13 3.88
CA LEU A 37 -11.62 -0.89 4.91
C LEU A 37 -11.69 -0.16 6.27
N ASP A 38 -10.61 0.52 6.69
CA ASP A 38 -10.58 1.35 7.91
C ASP A 38 -10.99 2.78 7.59
N THR A 39 -12.23 3.13 7.95
CA THR A 39 -12.84 4.45 7.76
C THR A 39 -12.64 5.41 8.95
N ARG A 40 -11.98 4.95 10.03
CA ARG A 40 -11.71 5.78 11.22
C ARG A 40 -10.56 6.76 11.01
N ARG A 41 -9.62 6.40 10.13
CA ARG A 41 -8.61 7.32 9.59
C ARG A 41 -9.14 7.91 8.29
N GLY A 42 -8.72 9.13 7.97
CA GLY A 42 -9.21 9.87 6.80
C GLY A 42 -9.01 9.17 5.46
N GLN A 43 -9.68 9.68 4.43
CA GLN A 43 -9.60 9.18 3.04
C GLN A 43 -8.23 9.39 2.39
N ASN A 44 -7.27 9.99 3.09
CA ASN A 44 -5.93 10.31 2.63
C ASN A 44 -4.88 9.23 2.96
N ASN A 45 -3.93 9.13 2.04
CA ASN A 45 -2.66 8.44 2.17
C ASN A 45 -1.59 9.54 2.05
N ALA A 46 -1.39 10.25 3.17
CA ALA A 46 -0.65 11.51 3.24
C ALA A 46 0.83 11.34 3.64
N ASP A 47 1.22 10.17 4.15
CA ASP A 47 2.45 9.97 4.91
C ASP A 47 3.68 9.70 4.02
N GLY A 48 3.65 10.21 2.80
CA GLY A 48 4.64 9.99 1.74
C GLY A 48 4.11 9.18 0.54
N PHE A 49 4.97 9.00 -0.45
CA PHE A 49 4.77 8.18 -1.63
C PHE A 49 6.09 7.58 -2.11
N GLY A 50 6.01 6.66 -3.06
CA GLY A 50 7.16 6.30 -3.88
C GLY A 50 6.76 5.76 -5.23
N ILE A 51 7.60 6.06 -6.23
CA ILE A 51 7.55 5.47 -7.56
C ILE A 51 8.82 4.64 -7.73
N GLY A 52 8.70 3.42 -8.23
CA GLY A 52 9.84 2.59 -8.63
C GLY A 52 9.63 2.06 -10.04
N PHE A 53 10.66 2.08 -10.88
CA PHE A 53 10.55 1.66 -12.26
C PHE A 53 11.85 1.03 -12.75
N TYR A 54 11.74 -0.02 -13.56
CA TYR A 54 12.92 -0.59 -14.24
C TYR A 54 13.31 0.32 -15.39
N THR A 55 14.60 0.37 -15.69
CA THR A 55 15.18 1.27 -16.71
C THR A 55 15.79 0.45 -17.86
N ASP A 56 16.38 1.13 -18.84
CA ASP A 56 17.16 0.48 -19.90
C ASP A 56 18.26 -0.42 -19.27
N PRO A 57 18.38 -1.72 -19.64
CA PRO A 57 19.32 -2.66 -19.05
C PRO A 57 20.78 -2.19 -19.01
N LYS A 58 21.20 -1.26 -19.87
CA LYS A 58 22.55 -0.64 -19.83
C LYS A 58 22.84 0.16 -18.55
N LEU A 59 21.81 0.47 -17.75
CA LEU A 59 21.91 1.15 -16.45
C LEU A 59 21.93 0.15 -15.27
N GLY A 60 21.82 -1.15 -15.53
CA GLY A 60 21.77 -2.23 -14.54
C GLY A 60 20.35 -2.78 -14.33
N ALA A 61 20.27 -3.95 -13.67
CA ALA A 61 19.00 -4.66 -13.43
C ALA A 61 18.21 -4.13 -12.21
N ALA A 62 18.77 -3.19 -11.45
CA ALA A 62 18.11 -2.60 -10.29
C ALA A 62 17.03 -1.56 -10.73
N PRO A 63 15.89 -1.48 -10.01
CA PRO A 63 14.89 -0.45 -10.26
C PRO A 63 15.39 0.94 -9.83
N CYS A 64 15.05 1.98 -10.60
CA CYS A 64 15.21 3.36 -10.16
C CYS A 64 14.06 3.73 -9.23
N LEU A 65 14.37 4.24 -8.03
CA LEU A 65 13.38 4.62 -7.02
C LEU A 65 13.34 6.13 -6.81
N PHE A 66 12.12 6.67 -6.67
CA PHE A 66 11.85 8.03 -6.23
C PHE A 66 10.77 8.00 -5.14
N THR A 67 11.21 7.92 -3.90
CA THR A 67 10.41 8.03 -2.67
C THR A 67 10.40 9.46 -2.14
N SER A 68 9.36 9.84 -1.39
CA SER A 68 9.45 10.97 -0.46
C SER A 68 8.40 10.89 0.64
N THR A 69 8.70 11.49 1.81
CA THR A 69 7.73 11.74 2.89
C THR A 69 6.72 12.84 2.57
N THR A 70 6.98 13.67 1.55
CA THR A 70 6.04 14.72 1.10
C THR A 70 4.75 14.08 0.56
N PRO A 71 3.54 14.57 0.89
CA PRO A 71 2.30 14.05 0.30
C PRO A 71 2.29 14.20 -1.23
N ALA A 72 1.88 13.15 -1.97
CA ALA A 72 2.03 13.08 -3.43
C ALA A 72 1.43 14.28 -4.17
N TRP A 73 0.25 14.76 -3.74
CA TRP A 73 -0.43 15.93 -4.33
C TRP A 73 0.35 17.25 -4.20
N ASN A 74 1.27 17.34 -3.24
CA ASN A 74 2.09 18.52 -2.98
C ASN A 74 3.50 18.42 -3.60
N CYS A 75 3.87 17.28 -4.20
CA CYS A 75 5.20 17.08 -4.75
C CYS A 75 5.31 17.56 -6.21
N VAL A 76 5.72 18.82 -6.38
CA VAL A 76 5.96 19.43 -7.71
C VAL A 76 7.03 18.66 -8.52
N ASN A 77 7.99 18.00 -7.84
CA ASN A 77 8.99 17.18 -8.52
C ASN A 77 8.40 15.89 -9.08
N LEU A 78 7.43 15.26 -8.41
CA LEU A 78 6.67 14.12 -8.96
C LEU A 78 5.94 14.52 -10.25
N GLN A 79 5.27 15.67 -10.25
CA GLN A 79 4.56 16.19 -11.42
C GLN A 79 5.53 16.42 -12.61
N ARG A 80 6.69 17.02 -12.35
CA ARG A 80 7.72 17.27 -13.38
C ARG A 80 8.29 15.98 -13.95
N LEU A 81 8.82 15.11 -13.09
CA LEU A 81 9.48 13.85 -13.50
C LEU A 81 8.51 12.93 -14.23
N ALA A 82 7.26 12.83 -13.77
CA ALA A 82 6.31 11.90 -14.37
C ALA A 82 5.91 12.21 -15.82
N THR A 83 6.10 13.47 -16.28
CA THR A 83 5.90 13.87 -17.69
C THR A 83 7.13 13.65 -18.59
N LYS A 84 8.22 13.10 -18.03
CA LYS A 84 9.52 12.90 -18.71
C LYS A 84 10.15 11.52 -18.47
N THR A 85 9.62 10.73 -17.55
CA THR A 85 10.02 9.34 -17.29
C THR A 85 9.00 8.38 -17.88
N ALA A 86 9.47 7.40 -18.63
CA ALA A 86 8.70 6.26 -19.12
C ALA A 86 9.37 4.94 -18.72
N SER A 87 8.60 3.84 -18.67
CA SER A 87 9.12 2.49 -18.45
C SER A 87 8.10 1.42 -18.83
N ARG A 88 8.58 0.20 -19.12
CA ARG A 88 7.78 -1.02 -19.32
C ARG A 88 7.24 -1.62 -18.02
N LEU A 89 7.81 -1.31 -16.86
CA LEU A 89 7.38 -1.88 -15.58
C LEU A 89 7.54 -0.86 -14.44
N ILE A 90 6.39 -0.43 -13.91
CA ILE A 90 6.27 0.70 -12.96
C ILE A 90 5.47 0.24 -11.74
N PHE A 91 6.00 0.51 -10.56
CA PHE A 91 5.35 0.44 -9.26
C PHE A 91 5.12 1.87 -8.75
N ALA A 92 3.94 2.15 -8.19
CA ALA A 92 3.62 3.44 -7.58
C ALA A 92 2.80 3.24 -6.31
N HIS A 93 3.14 3.94 -5.24
CA HIS A 93 2.57 3.73 -3.90
C HIS A 93 2.38 5.05 -3.16
N VAL A 94 1.32 5.16 -2.36
CA VAL A 94 1.01 6.31 -1.50
C VAL A 94 0.69 5.84 -0.08
N ARG A 95 1.44 6.35 0.90
CA ARG A 95 1.57 5.77 2.25
C ARG A 95 0.48 6.28 3.20
N ALA A 96 -0.05 5.38 4.03
CA ALA A 96 -0.86 5.70 5.19
C ALA A 96 -0.33 4.94 6.41
N THR A 97 0.47 5.62 7.24
CA THR A 97 1.33 5.07 8.32
C THR A 97 0.55 4.18 9.27
N THR A 98 0.68 2.87 9.12
CA THR A 98 0.29 1.89 10.14
C THR A 98 1.35 1.83 11.24
N GLU A 99 2.60 1.68 10.82
CA GLU A 99 3.80 1.48 11.65
C GLU A 99 5.00 2.25 11.07
N GLY A 100 6.07 2.35 11.87
CA GLY A 100 7.29 3.07 11.51
C GLY A 100 7.21 4.59 11.70
N SER A 101 8.34 5.26 11.59
CA SER A 101 8.46 6.72 11.71
C SER A 101 8.03 7.46 10.43
N PHE A 102 8.04 8.78 10.48
CA PHE A 102 7.97 9.63 9.29
C PHE A 102 9.40 9.78 8.71
N SER A 103 9.82 8.81 7.91
CA SER A 103 11.09 8.83 7.17
C SER A 103 10.90 8.24 5.78
N GLU A 104 11.79 8.58 4.85
CA GLU A 104 11.72 8.12 3.45
C GLU A 104 12.04 6.63 3.32
N ASP A 105 12.84 6.08 4.25
CA ASP A 105 13.09 4.63 4.40
C ASP A 105 11.82 3.83 4.72
N ASN A 106 10.75 4.47 5.18
CA ASN A 106 9.48 3.81 5.46
C ASN A 106 8.47 3.94 4.29
N CYS A 107 8.87 4.51 3.16
CA CYS A 107 8.03 4.71 1.97
C CYS A 107 8.31 3.62 0.93
N HIS A 108 7.28 2.87 0.55
CA HIS A 108 7.35 1.88 -0.53
C HIS A 108 7.52 2.57 -1.91
N PRO A 109 8.10 1.90 -2.93
CA PRO A 109 8.63 0.54 -2.89
C PRO A 109 10.02 0.44 -2.24
N PHE A 110 10.33 -0.76 -1.73
CA PHE A 110 11.68 -1.17 -1.29
C PHE A 110 12.38 -1.91 -2.44
N CYS A 111 13.71 -2.06 -2.39
CA CYS A 111 14.44 -2.89 -3.34
C CYS A 111 15.66 -3.63 -2.74
N HIS A 112 16.05 -4.74 -3.37
CA HIS A 112 17.33 -5.44 -3.15
C HIS A 112 17.79 -6.04 -4.47
N GLY A 113 18.92 -5.59 -5.02
CA GLY A 113 19.35 -5.99 -6.37
C GLY A 113 18.29 -5.66 -7.42
N SER A 114 17.87 -6.64 -8.22
CA SER A 114 16.77 -6.51 -9.18
C SER A 114 15.38 -6.71 -8.58
N LEU A 115 15.24 -7.02 -7.29
CA LEU A 115 13.94 -7.22 -6.64
C LEU A 115 13.36 -5.90 -6.16
N MET A 116 12.09 -5.64 -6.47
CA MET A 116 11.31 -4.50 -6.00
C MET A 116 10.04 -4.95 -5.24
N TRP A 117 9.73 -4.33 -4.10
CA TRP A 117 8.68 -4.77 -3.17
C TRP A 117 7.72 -3.66 -2.72
N MET A 118 6.43 -3.96 -2.66
CA MET A 118 5.36 -3.13 -2.10
C MET A 118 4.44 -3.92 -1.17
N HIS A 119 3.80 -3.22 -0.24
CA HIS A 119 2.78 -3.77 0.66
C HIS A 119 1.65 -2.77 0.90
N ASN A 120 0.39 -3.20 0.77
CA ASN A 120 -0.79 -2.48 1.24
C ASN A 120 -1.54 -3.35 2.27
N GLY A 121 -1.39 -3.04 3.55
CA GLY A 121 -2.09 -3.74 4.60
C GLY A 121 -1.44 -3.53 5.96
N GLY A 122 -1.13 -4.63 6.64
CA GLY A 122 -0.43 -4.68 7.92
C GLY A 122 -0.27 -6.13 8.41
N LEU A 123 0.84 -6.43 9.09
CA LEU A 123 1.04 -7.72 9.76
C LEU A 123 0.30 -7.74 11.10
N GLY A 124 -0.52 -8.77 11.31
CA GLY A 124 -1.25 -8.98 12.56
C GLY A 124 -0.31 -9.17 13.74
N GLY A 125 -0.69 -8.65 14.91
CA GLY A 125 0.09 -8.80 16.14
C GLY A 125 1.53 -8.28 16.07
N TRP A 126 1.84 -7.32 15.18
CA TRP A 126 3.20 -6.89 14.82
C TRP A 126 4.18 -6.78 15.99
N LYS A 127 3.79 -6.09 17.07
CA LYS A 127 4.61 -5.89 18.28
C LYS A 127 5.04 -7.20 18.96
N GLN A 128 4.20 -8.23 18.90
CA GLN A 128 4.42 -9.55 19.51
C GLN A 128 5.25 -10.48 18.59
N ILE A 129 5.19 -10.28 17.26
CA ILE A 129 5.93 -11.12 16.31
C ILE A 129 7.28 -10.53 15.88
N LYS A 130 7.48 -9.20 15.89
CA LYS A 130 8.67 -8.53 15.34
C LYS A 130 9.99 -9.15 15.81
N ARG A 131 10.12 -9.40 17.12
CA ARG A 131 11.31 -10.03 17.70
C ARG A 131 11.54 -11.44 17.16
N ARG A 132 10.50 -12.28 17.18
CA ARG A 132 10.53 -13.68 16.70
C ARG A 132 10.77 -13.79 15.20
N LEU A 133 10.34 -12.79 14.41
CA LEU A 133 10.65 -12.67 12.99
C LEU A 133 12.13 -12.35 12.80
N GLY A 134 12.65 -11.35 13.52
CA GLY A 134 14.08 -11.00 13.49
C GLY A 134 14.98 -12.18 13.90
N GLU A 135 14.60 -12.94 14.94
CA GLU A 135 15.28 -14.15 15.40
C GLU A 135 15.25 -15.33 14.38
N ARG A 136 14.50 -15.21 13.27
CA ARG A 136 14.50 -16.19 12.17
C ARG A 136 15.36 -15.80 10.97
N LEU A 137 15.57 -14.49 10.73
CA LEU A 137 16.34 -14.01 9.59
C LEU A 137 17.83 -14.36 9.75
N ALA A 138 18.51 -14.66 8.66
CA ALA A 138 19.98 -14.64 8.64
C ALA A 138 20.49 -13.20 8.79
N ASP A 139 21.63 -13.01 9.45
CA ASP A 139 22.18 -11.70 9.83
C ASP A 139 22.17 -10.66 8.70
N LYS A 140 22.54 -11.04 7.47
CA LYS A 140 22.53 -10.12 6.32
C LYS A 140 21.14 -9.58 5.96
N TRP A 141 20.06 -10.35 6.17
CA TRP A 141 18.70 -9.89 5.92
C TRP A 141 18.15 -9.09 7.10
N TYR A 142 18.56 -9.42 8.33
CA TYR A 142 18.28 -8.61 9.52
C TYR A 142 18.93 -7.22 9.43
N LEU A 143 20.21 -7.16 9.07
CA LEU A 143 21.02 -5.93 9.00
C LEU A 143 20.71 -5.05 7.79
N ASN A 144 20.07 -5.59 6.74
CA ASN A 144 19.61 -4.82 5.59
C ASN A 144 18.29 -4.05 5.84
N VAL A 145 17.65 -4.21 7.00
CA VAL A 145 16.46 -3.44 7.38
C VAL A 145 16.89 -2.08 7.94
N VAL A 146 16.50 -1.00 7.26
CA VAL A 146 16.88 0.39 7.58
C VAL A 146 15.74 1.11 8.31
N GLY A 147 14.51 0.88 7.87
CA GLY A 147 13.30 1.50 8.42
C GLY A 147 12.66 0.71 9.55
N GLY A 148 11.45 1.14 9.90
CA GLY A 148 10.68 0.63 11.05
C GLY A 148 9.44 -0.20 10.69
N THR A 149 9.08 -0.31 9.40
CA THR A 149 7.78 -0.86 8.99
C THR A 149 7.74 -2.39 8.99
N ASP A 150 6.62 -2.95 9.41
CA ASP A 150 6.26 -4.36 9.21
C ASP A 150 6.44 -4.84 7.76
N SER A 151 6.19 -3.94 6.80
CA SER A 151 6.29 -4.15 5.36
C SER A 151 7.71 -4.47 4.87
N GLU A 152 8.71 -3.88 5.52
CA GLU A 152 10.13 -4.01 5.20
C GLU A 152 10.71 -5.27 5.85
N TRP A 153 10.34 -5.54 7.10
CA TRP A 153 10.64 -6.81 7.75
C TRP A 153 10.00 -8.01 7.02
N ALA A 154 8.82 -7.83 6.42
CA ALA A 154 8.23 -8.82 5.51
C ALA A 154 9.01 -8.99 4.19
N PHE A 155 9.65 -7.94 3.67
CA PHE A 155 10.55 -8.03 2.52
C PHE A 155 11.85 -8.76 2.88
N ALA A 156 12.47 -8.43 4.03
CA ALA A 156 13.64 -9.15 4.54
C ALA A 156 13.35 -10.65 4.75
N LEU A 157 12.15 -10.99 5.26
CA LEU A 157 11.68 -12.38 5.34
C LEU A 157 11.47 -13.04 3.97
N PHE A 158 11.01 -12.30 2.96
CA PHE A 158 10.92 -12.81 1.59
C PHE A 158 12.29 -13.09 0.98
N LEU A 159 13.29 -12.21 1.19
CA LEU A 159 14.67 -12.39 0.72
C LEU A 159 15.32 -13.61 1.40
N ASP A 160 15.19 -13.72 2.73
CA ASP A 160 15.63 -14.88 3.52
C ASP A 160 14.95 -16.19 3.06
N THR A 161 13.65 -16.15 2.79
CA THR A 161 12.88 -17.29 2.28
C THR A 161 13.33 -17.72 0.87
N LEU A 162 13.65 -16.76 -0.01
CA LEU A 162 14.14 -17.01 -1.36
C LEU A 162 15.54 -17.62 -1.34
N GLU A 163 16.44 -17.14 -0.47
CA GLU A 163 17.76 -17.74 -0.24
C GLU A 163 17.64 -19.18 0.29
N ARG A 164 16.79 -19.42 1.30
CA ARG A 164 16.54 -20.78 1.84
C ARG A 164 15.83 -21.72 0.85
N MET A 165 15.38 -21.20 -0.30
CA MET A 165 14.91 -22.01 -1.43
C MET A 165 16.02 -22.35 -2.44
N GLY A 166 17.25 -21.89 -2.23
CA GLY A 166 18.41 -22.13 -3.10
C GLY A 166 18.66 -21.04 -4.14
N HIS A 167 18.05 -19.87 -4.00
CA HIS A 167 18.19 -18.75 -4.94
C HIS A 167 18.73 -17.51 -4.21
N ASP A 168 19.99 -17.12 -4.43
CA ASP A 168 20.52 -15.88 -3.85
C ASP A 168 19.74 -14.66 -4.40
N PRO A 169 19.05 -13.86 -3.56
CA PRO A 169 18.32 -12.67 -4.00
C PRO A 169 19.21 -11.59 -4.62
N SER A 170 20.53 -11.67 -4.44
CA SER A 170 21.53 -10.74 -4.95
C SER A 170 22.02 -11.08 -6.36
N SER A 171 21.70 -12.28 -6.86
CA SER A 171 22.31 -12.88 -8.07
C SER A 171 21.90 -12.24 -9.41
N GLN A 172 20.87 -11.37 -9.43
CA GLN A 172 20.40 -10.61 -10.60
C GLN A 172 20.35 -11.43 -11.92
N PRO A 173 19.65 -12.58 -11.95
CA PRO A 173 19.61 -13.45 -13.13
C PRO A 173 19.00 -12.75 -14.35
N GLU A 174 19.62 -12.96 -15.52
CA GLU A 174 19.32 -12.28 -16.80
C GLU A 174 17.83 -12.34 -17.21
N ASN A 175 17.15 -13.45 -16.92
CA ASN A 175 15.74 -13.69 -17.26
C ASN A 175 14.80 -13.60 -16.03
N GLY A 176 15.29 -13.02 -14.93
CA GLY A 176 14.62 -13.03 -13.63
C GLY A 176 14.76 -14.36 -12.88
N PHE A 177 14.20 -14.42 -11.67
CA PHE A 177 14.12 -15.63 -10.84
C PHE A 177 13.05 -16.61 -11.34
N GLY A 178 12.13 -16.12 -12.17
CA GLY A 178 11.02 -16.87 -12.73
C GLY A 178 9.78 -16.88 -11.84
N PRO A 179 8.57 -16.86 -12.44
CA PRO A 179 7.32 -16.64 -11.71
C PRO A 179 7.05 -17.73 -10.67
N THR A 180 7.33 -18.99 -11.00
CA THR A 180 7.09 -20.13 -10.10
C THR A 180 8.00 -20.12 -8.86
N VAL A 181 9.20 -19.54 -8.94
CA VAL A 181 10.11 -19.36 -7.79
C VAL A 181 9.58 -18.25 -6.88
N LEU A 182 9.33 -17.06 -7.41
CA LEU A 182 8.81 -15.92 -6.64
C LEU A 182 7.44 -16.25 -6.01
N ARG A 183 6.55 -16.95 -6.72
CA ARG A 183 5.24 -17.42 -6.22
C ARG A 183 5.40 -18.39 -5.04
N LYS A 184 6.36 -19.32 -5.10
CA LYS A 184 6.68 -20.24 -4.00
C LYS A 184 7.28 -19.51 -2.79
N ALA A 185 8.20 -18.57 -3.01
CA ALA A 185 8.80 -17.76 -1.94
C ALA A 185 7.74 -16.88 -1.24
N MET A 186 6.84 -16.25 -1.99
CA MET A 186 5.73 -15.46 -1.47
C MET A 186 4.78 -16.30 -0.59
N LEU A 187 4.39 -17.49 -1.05
CA LEU A 187 3.53 -18.40 -0.29
C LEU A 187 4.20 -18.87 1.01
N LYS A 188 5.51 -19.21 0.99
CA LYS A 188 6.27 -19.53 2.20
C LYS A 188 6.40 -18.33 3.16
N THR A 189 6.59 -17.12 2.63
CA THR A 189 6.66 -15.88 3.42
C THR A 189 5.36 -15.67 4.20
N ILE A 190 4.20 -15.82 3.53
CA ILE A 190 2.89 -15.74 4.17
C ILE A 190 2.70 -16.85 5.21
N ALA A 191 3.12 -18.09 4.91
CA ALA A 191 3.03 -19.20 5.86
C ALA A 191 3.83 -18.96 7.15
N VAL A 192 5.05 -18.41 7.06
CA VAL A 192 5.87 -18.05 8.23
C VAL A 192 5.27 -16.87 9.00
N ILE A 193 4.67 -15.88 8.32
CA ILE A 193 3.96 -14.78 8.99
C ILE A 193 2.74 -15.33 9.77
N ASN A 194 1.96 -16.23 9.18
CA ASN A 194 0.84 -16.90 9.87
C ASN A 194 1.36 -17.70 11.08
N GLU A 195 2.40 -18.52 10.90
CA GLU A 195 3.01 -19.33 11.97
C GLU A 195 3.47 -18.46 13.16
N LEU A 196 4.09 -17.31 12.89
CA LEU A 196 4.51 -16.38 13.94
C LEU A 196 3.34 -15.76 14.71
N ILE A 197 2.18 -15.58 14.06
CA ILE A 197 0.96 -15.00 14.65
C ILE A 197 0.18 -16.05 15.45
N ASP A 198 0.05 -17.27 14.92
CA ASP A 198 -0.60 -18.39 15.61
C ASP A 198 0.18 -18.81 16.87
N ASN A 199 1.47 -18.46 16.96
CA ASN A 199 2.32 -18.62 18.16
C ASN A 199 2.22 -17.46 19.18
N ILE A 200 1.35 -16.47 18.99
CA ILE A 200 1.07 -15.46 20.03
C ILE A 200 0.15 -16.10 21.10
N PRO A 201 0.52 -16.11 22.39
CA PRO A 201 -0.31 -16.72 23.42
C PRO A 201 -1.70 -16.06 23.54
N GLU A 202 -2.76 -16.87 23.63
CA GLU A 202 -4.15 -16.38 23.76
C GLU A 202 -4.32 -15.42 24.95
N SER A 203 -3.61 -15.67 26.05
CA SER A 203 -3.59 -14.77 27.22
C SER A 203 -3.08 -13.36 26.89
N VAL A 204 -2.11 -13.22 25.98
CA VAL A 204 -1.60 -11.92 25.51
C VAL A 204 -2.59 -11.29 24.53
N ILE A 205 -3.17 -12.09 23.61
CA ILE A 205 -4.21 -11.61 22.67
C ILE A 205 -5.38 -10.99 23.44
N LEU A 206 -5.86 -11.66 24.49
CA LEU A 206 -6.96 -11.20 25.33
C LEU A 206 -6.58 -10.03 26.25
N ALA A 207 -5.39 -10.04 26.87
CA ALA A 207 -4.97 -9.00 27.81
C ALA A 207 -4.61 -7.67 27.15
N GLU A 208 -4.00 -7.70 25.96
CA GLU A 208 -3.63 -6.50 25.19
C GLU A 208 -4.64 -6.12 24.10
N ASN A 209 -5.68 -6.95 23.87
CA ASN A 209 -6.63 -6.82 22.76
C ASN A 209 -5.90 -6.73 21.39
N VAL A 210 -5.08 -7.73 21.09
CA VAL A 210 -4.20 -7.77 19.91
C VAL A 210 -4.99 -8.08 18.65
N ASP A 211 -4.94 -7.20 17.64
CA ASP A 211 -5.47 -7.49 16.30
C ASP A 211 -4.51 -8.42 15.54
N THR A 212 -4.78 -9.72 15.55
CA THR A 212 -3.99 -10.77 14.89
C THR A 212 -4.28 -10.91 13.39
N ARG A 213 -5.30 -10.21 12.87
CA ARG A 213 -5.68 -10.28 11.45
C ARG A 213 -4.67 -9.52 10.57
N SER A 214 -3.74 -10.26 9.98
CA SER A 214 -2.92 -9.80 8.87
C SER A 214 -3.77 -9.43 7.64
N LEU A 215 -3.41 -8.33 6.98
CA LEU A 215 -3.84 -7.99 5.63
C LEU A 215 -2.57 -7.89 4.78
N LEU A 216 -2.35 -8.81 3.86
CA LEU A 216 -1.07 -8.95 3.15
C LEU A 216 -1.27 -8.82 1.64
N ASN A 217 -1.65 -7.63 1.17
CA ASN A 217 -1.54 -7.33 -0.26
C ASN A 217 -0.09 -6.93 -0.57
N PHE A 218 0.77 -7.93 -0.67
CA PHE A 218 2.15 -7.78 -1.12
C PHE A 218 2.20 -7.70 -2.65
N CYS A 219 3.26 -7.09 -3.17
CA CYS A 219 3.60 -7.10 -4.58
C CYS A 219 5.13 -7.12 -4.71
N VAL A 220 5.66 -8.08 -5.46
CA VAL A 220 7.10 -8.19 -5.75
C VAL A 220 7.34 -8.34 -7.25
N SER A 221 8.44 -7.79 -7.75
CA SER A 221 8.92 -8.01 -9.12
C SER A 221 10.43 -8.20 -9.17
N ASP A 222 10.92 -8.89 -10.19
CA ASP A 222 12.34 -9.08 -10.56
C ASP A 222 12.68 -8.47 -11.94
N GLY A 223 11.87 -7.50 -12.40
CA GLY A 223 11.94 -6.89 -13.73
C GLY A 223 11.18 -7.67 -14.82
N HIS A 224 10.95 -8.97 -14.62
CA HIS A 224 10.43 -9.89 -15.65
C HIS A 224 9.06 -10.45 -15.30
N SER A 225 8.91 -10.79 -14.02
CA SER A 225 7.73 -11.38 -13.40
C SER A 225 7.21 -10.44 -12.31
N ILE A 226 5.91 -10.50 -12.02
CA ILE A 226 5.30 -9.78 -10.89
C ILE A 226 4.39 -10.75 -10.14
N ILE A 227 4.56 -10.83 -8.82
CA ILE A 227 3.69 -11.60 -7.93
C ILE A 227 2.96 -10.62 -7.01
N CYS A 228 1.64 -10.53 -7.16
CA CYS A 228 0.76 -9.76 -6.28
C CYS A 228 -0.08 -10.73 -5.44
N THR A 229 -0.35 -10.40 -4.17
CA THR A 229 -1.32 -11.13 -3.35
C THR A 229 -2.52 -10.26 -3.01
N ARG A 230 -3.68 -10.89 -2.83
CA ARG A 230 -4.81 -10.29 -2.11
C ARG A 230 -5.20 -11.22 -0.98
N TYR A 231 -4.82 -10.90 0.25
CA TYR A 231 -4.83 -11.86 1.36
C TYR A 231 -5.26 -11.27 2.70
N VAL A 232 -6.01 -12.05 3.47
CA VAL A 232 -6.37 -11.80 4.87
C VAL A 232 -6.22 -13.06 5.72
N GLY A 233 -5.58 -12.92 6.88
CA GLY A 233 -5.50 -13.94 7.93
C GLY A 233 -6.80 -14.00 8.75
N SER A 234 -7.94 -14.22 8.09
CA SER A 234 -9.26 -14.39 8.71
C SER A 234 -10.21 -15.06 7.72
N SER A 235 -10.91 -16.11 8.17
CA SER A 235 -11.91 -16.83 7.36
C SER A 235 -13.28 -16.11 7.28
N THR A 236 -13.42 -14.94 7.91
CA THR A 236 -14.70 -14.19 7.99
C THR A 236 -14.63 -12.74 7.49
N ASP A 237 -13.45 -12.13 7.40
CA ASP A 237 -13.28 -10.76 6.93
C ASP A 237 -13.04 -10.71 5.41
N GLU A 238 -12.74 -9.51 4.86
CA GLU A 238 -12.31 -9.34 3.47
C GLU A 238 -10.87 -8.80 3.44
N ALA A 239 -10.06 -9.32 2.53
CA ALA A 239 -8.76 -8.74 2.22
C ALA A 239 -8.90 -7.32 1.62
N ALA A 240 -7.90 -6.48 1.84
CA ALA A 240 -7.84 -5.14 1.27
C ALA A 240 -8.07 -5.16 -0.26
N SER A 241 -8.63 -4.09 -0.81
CA SER A 241 -9.01 -4.06 -2.22
C SER A 241 -7.80 -4.25 -3.15
N LEU A 242 -8.00 -5.08 -4.17
CA LEU A 242 -7.07 -5.26 -5.28
C LEU A 242 -7.87 -5.61 -6.54
N TYR A 243 -7.55 -4.94 -7.64
CA TYR A 243 -8.15 -5.10 -8.95
C TYR A 243 -7.05 -5.23 -10.00
N TYR A 244 -7.36 -5.84 -11.13
CA TYR A 244 -6.50 -5.80 -12.31
C TYR A 244 -7.29 -5.47 -13.58
N SER A 245 -6.58 -4.95 -14.56
CA SER A 245 -7.05 -4.78 -15.93
C SER A 245 -5.95 -5.20 -16.89
N SER A 246 -6.30 -5.70 -18.07
CA SER A 246 -5.35 -6.15 -19.07
C SER A 246 -5.95 -6.06 -20.46
N GLY A 247 -5.24 -5.49 -21.42
CA GLY A 247 -5.75 -5.21 -22.76
C GLY A 247 -4.65 -4.75 -23.71
N THR A 248 -5.02 -4.19 -24.86
CA THR A 248 -4.08 -3.77 -25.91
C THR A 248 -3.45 -2.41 -25.61
N LEU A 249 -4.22 -1.44 -25.14
CA LEU A 249 -3.76 -0.05 -24.98
C LEU A 249 -4.34 0.63 -23.73
N TRP A 250 -3.60 1.60 -23.17
CA TRP A 250 -4.06 2.49 -22.11
C TRP A 250 -3.96 3.95 -22.56
N GLU A 251 -5.12 4.54 -22.85
CA GLU A 251 -5.25 5.88 -23.43
C GLU A 251 -6.55 6.58 -22.99
N THR A 252 -6.75 7.82 -23.45
CA THR A 252 -7.93 8.64 -23.15
C THR A 252 -9.03 8.45 -24.20
N LYS A 253 -10.29 8.21 -23.77
CA LYS A 253 -11.44 7.98 -24.68
C LYS A 253 -11.64 9.09 -25.72
N ALA A 254 -11.30 10.32 -25.33
CA ALA A 254 -11.20 11.46 -26.22
C ALA A 254 -9.82 12.11 -26.00
N PRO A 255 -8.99 12.28 -27.05
CA PRO A 255 -7.65 12.87 -26.95
C PRO A 255 -7.71 14.41 -26.89
N THR A 256 -8.43 14.96 -25.91
CA THR A 256 -8.30 16.37 -25.53
C THR A 256 -7.14 16.54 -24.53
N PRO A 257 -6.42 17.68 -24.51
CA PRO A 257 -5.21 17.83 -23.70
C PRO A 257 -5.40 17.63 -22.19
N ASP A 258 -6.59 17.95 -21.68
CA ASP A 258 -6.96 17.87 -20.26
C ASP A 258 -7.80 16.62 -19.93
N SER A 259 -7.84 15.63 -20.82
CA SER A 259 -8.65 14.42 -20.64
C SER A 259 -8.10 13.51 -19.54
N SER A 260 -8.85 13.41 -18.45
CA SER A 260 -8.63 12.41 -17.38
C SER A 260 -9.45 11.13 -17.59
N ASP A 261 -10.23 11.07 -18.68
CA ASP A 261 -11.11 9.95 -19.01
C ASP A 261 -10.34 8.84 -19.75
N TYR A 262 -9.51 8.11 -19.00
CA TYR A 262 -8.75 6.97 -19.50
C TYR A 262 -9.64 5.71 -19.69
N GLN A 263 -9.16 4.77 -20.51
CA GLN A 263 -9.74 3.44 -20.67
C GLN A 263 -8.66 2.38 -20.95
N MET A 264 -9.01 1.12 -20.70
CA MET A 264 -8.27 -0.05 -21.18
C MET A 264 -8.90 -0.50 -22.50
N GLU A 265 -8.19 -0.35 -23.61
CA GLU A 265 -8.64 -0.86 -24.90
C GLU A 265 -8.45 -2.38 -24.98
N ARG A 266 -9.28 -3.05 -25.79
CA ARG A 266 -9.36 -4.52 -25.92
C ARG A 266 -9.65 -4.90 -27.37
N SER A 267 -8.85 -4.37 -28.30
CA SER A 267 -9.05 -4.50 -29.75
C SER A 267 -8.92 -5.94 -30.25
N ASP A 268 -8.09 -6.74 -29.59
CA ASP A 268 -7.87 -8.16 -29.91
C ASP A 268 -7.82 -9.04 -28.64
N LYS A 269 -7.10 -10.18 -28.71
CA LYS A 269 -6.94 -11.15 -27.62
C LYS A 269 -5.62 -10.99 -26.84
N GLY A 270 -4.83 -9.96 -27.16
CA GLY A 270 -3.58 -9.61 -26.52
C GLY A 270 -3.76 -8.96 -25.14
N ALA A 271 -2.62 -8.67 -24.50
CA ALA A 271 -2.55 -8.11 -23.17
C ALA A 271 -1.29 -7.24 -23.01
N ASP A 272 -0.97 -6.46 -24.05
CA ASP A 272 0.21 -5.59 -24.13
C ASP A 272 0.27 -4.50 -23.06
N VAL A 273 -0.85 -4.21 -22.40
CA VAL A 273 -0.88 -3.48 -21.12
C VAL A 273 -1.55 -4.32 -20.04
N ILE A 274 -0.90 -4.40 -18.87
CA ILE A 274 -1.49 -4.92 -17.63
C ILE A 274 -1.37 -3.87 -16.53
N LEU A 275 -2.47 -3.64 -15.81
CA LEU A 275 -2.56 -2.82 -14.62
C LEU A 275 -2.99 -3.67 -13.42
N VAL A 276 -2.38 -3.47 -12.26
CA VAL A 276 -2.88 -3.99 -10.97
C VAL A 276 -2.95 -2.83 -9.98
N ALA A 277 -4.13 -2.55 -9.43
CA ALA A 277 -4.36 -1.36 -8.61
C ALA A 277 -5.18 -1.69 -7.35
N SER A 278 -4.89 -0.99 -6.26
CA SER A 278 -5.66 -1.11 -5.02
C SER A 278 -7.09 -0.54 -5.16
N GLU A 279 -7.28 0.48 -6.01
CA GLU A 279 -8.57 0.97 -6.50
C GLU A 279 -8.46 1.21 -8.01
N PRO A 280 -9.50 0.94 -8.82
CA PRO A 280 -9.53 1.25 -10.25
C PRO A 280 -9.14 2.70 -10.57
N LEU A 281 -8.35 2.93 -11.62
CA LEU A 281 -7.93 4.29 -12.01
C LEU A 281 -9.03 5.08 -12.74
N THR A 282 -10.11 4.41 -13.14
CA THR A 282 -11.25 4.95 -13.89
C THR A 282 -12.56 4.40 -13.28
N PHE A 283 -13.71 4.89 -13.71
CA PHE A 283 -15.00 4.57 -13.06
C PHE A 283 -15.81 3.44 -13.75
N GLU A 284 -15.38 2.98 -14.93
CA GLU A 284 -15.95 1.85 -15.67
C GLU A 284 -15.56 0.53 -15.00
N ARG A 285 -16.36 0.10 -14.02
CA ARG A 285 -16.09 -1.12 -13.23
C ARG A 285 -15.96 -2.39 -14.08
N GLU A 286 -16.62 -2.44 -15.23
CA GLU A 286 -16.52 -3.52 -16.21
C GLU A 286 -15.10 -3.72 -16.78
N ASN A 287 -14.28 -2.65 -16.83
CA ASN A 287 -12.89 -2.75 -17.28
C ASN A 287 -11.93 -3.29 -16.21
N TRP A 288 -12.39 -3.50 -14.97
CA TRP A 288 -11.55 -3.83 -13.81
C TRP A 288 -12.02 -5.08 -13.07
N VAL A 289 -11.28 -6.18 -13.23
CA VAL A 289 -11.55 -7.45 -12.55
C VAL A 289 -11.10 -7.36 -11.09
N ASN A 290 -11.99 -7.69 -10.14
CA ASN A 290 -11.62 -7.80 -8.74
C ASN A 290 -10.79 -9.07 -8.50
N VAL A 291 -9.60 -8.94 -7.91
CA VAL A 291 -8.82 -10.13 -7.50
C VAL A 291 -9.55 -10.80 -6.34
N PRO A 292 -9.85 -12.12 -6.36
CA PRO A 292 -10.56 -12.77 -5.27
C PRO A 292 -9.78 -12.69 -3.93
N THR A 293 -10.50 -12.79 -2.82
CA THR A 293 -9.87 -12.86 -1.48
C THR A 293 -9.09 -14.17 -1.33
N ASN A 294 -7.93 -14.10 -0.67
CA ASN A 294 -6.95 -15.17 -0.50
C ASN A 294 -6.58 -15.80 -1.84
N SER A 295 -6.04 -14.96 -2.73
CA SER A 295 -5.53 -15.35 -4.04
C SER A 295 -4.20 -14.66 -4.36
N ILE A 296 -3.40 -15.33 -5.18
CA ILE A 296 -2.10 -14.88 -5.68
C ILE A 296 -2.20 -14.68 -7.19
N LEU A 297 -1.95 -13.45 -7.62
CA LEU A 297 -1.93 -13.02 -9.02
C LEU A 297 -0.47 -13.02 -9.50
N THR A 298 -0.23 -13.66 -10.65
CA THR A 298 1.08 -13.80 -11.28
C THR A 298 1.04 -13.16 -12.66
N ILE A 299 1.97 -12.25 -12.94
CA ILE A 299 2.21 -11.69 -14.27
C ILE A 299 3.56 -12.20 -14.76
N HIS A 300 3.60 -12.75 -15.97
CA HIS A 300 4.83 -13.12 -16.67
C HIS A 300 4.53 -13.15 -18.18
N ASN A 301 5.42 -12.61 -19.03
CA ASN A 301 5.26 -12.58 -20.50
C ASN A 301 3.86 -12.14 -20.97
N GLN A 302 3.39 -10.98 -20.48
CA GLN A 302 2.04 -10.43 -20.68
C GLN A 302 0.86 -11.37 -20.34
N THR A 303 1.10 -12.49 -19.66
CA THR A 303 0.05 -13.41 -19.19
C THR A 303 -0.28 -13.10 -17.73
N VAL A 304 -1.56 -12.91 -17.42
CA VAL A 304 -2.08 -12.80 -16.04
C VAL A 304 -2.69 -14.13 -15.62
N MET A 305 -2.21 -14.70 -14.53
CA MET A 305 -2.80 -15.88 -13.88
C MET A 305 -3.24 -15.53 -12.46
N VAL A 306 -4.33 -16.14 -11.98
CA VAL A 306 -4.81 -15.97 -10.60
C VAL A 306 -5.07 -17.35 -10.01
N HIS A 307 -4.39 -17.66 -8.90
CA HIS A 307 -4.55 -18.93 -8.18
C HIS A 307 -5.03 -18.67 -6.75
N PRO A 308 -5.85 -19.56 -6.14
CA PRO A 308 -6.19 -19.44 -4.73
C PRO A 308 -4.97 -19.72 -3.84
N ILE A 309 -4.87 -18.98 -2.73
CA ILE A 309 -3.96 -19.30 -1.62
C ILE A 309 -4.72 -20.28 -0.72
N MET A 310 -4.33 -21.55 -0.76
CA MET A 310 -5.03 -22.66 -0.09
C MET A 310 -4.48 -22.87 1.33
N ASP A 311 -5.03 -22.18 2.33
CA ASP A 311 -4.66 -22.29 3.74
C ASP A 311 -5.88 -22.36 4.68
N GLN A 312 -5.65 -22.24 6.00
CA GLN A 312 -6.70 -22.30 7.03
C GLN A 312 -7.73 -21.15 6.98
N TYR A 313 -7.44 -20.07 6.24
CA TYR A 313 -8.38 -18.95 6.05
C TYR A 313 -9.07 -19.00 4.69
N TYR A 314 -8.62 -19.85 3.76
CA TYR A 314 -9.26 -20.04 2.46
C TYR A 314 -10.68 -20.61 2.61
N ASN A 315 -11.66 -19.94 2.01
CA ASN A 315 -13.04 -20.37 2.04
C ASN A 315 -13.55 -20.79 0.66
N ARG A 316 -13.71 -22.11 0.47
CA ARG A 316 -14.17 -22.72 -0.79
C ARG A 316 -15.64 -22.43 -1.12
N ASN A 317 -16.44 -21.93 -0.17
CA ASN A 317 -17.84 -21.59 -0.40
C ASN A 317 -17.97 -20.08 -0.76
N PRO A 318 -18.43 -19.70 -1.96
CA PRO A 318 -18.62 -18.29 -2.31
C PRO A 318 -19.72 -17.59 -1.50
N GLN A 319 -20.62 -18.33 -0.84
CA GLN A 319 -21.71 -17.81 -0.01
C GLN A 319 -21.38 -17.68 1.49
N HIS A 320 -20.11 -17.81 1.89
CA HIS A 320 -19.76 -17.85 3.32
C HIS A 320 -20.09 -16.55 4.07
N ARG A 321 -20.45 -16.71 5.35
CA ARG A 321 -20.89 -15.62 6.23
C ARG A 321 -19.71 -14.69 6.58
N ARG A 322 -19.77 -13.46 6.10
CA ARG A 322 -18.79 -12.40 6.42
C ARG A 322 -19.05 -11.76 7.78
N SER A 323 -18.03 -11.13 8.36
CA SER A 323 -18.13 -10.41 9.64
C SER A 323 -19.11 -9.22 9.57
N ALA A 324 -19.82 -8.94 10.68
CA ALA A 324 -20.73 -7.79 10.73
C ALA A 324 -20.00 -6.44 10.55
N ALA A 325 -18.70 -6.38 10.85
CA ALA A 325 -17.84 -5.24 10.53
C ALA A 325 -17.72 -5.04 9.02
N PHE A 326 -17.36 -6.10 8.26
CA PHE A 326 -17.29 -6.05 6.80
C PHE A 326 -18.60 -5.59 6.16
N VAL A 327 -19.74 -6.14 6.62
CA VAL A 327 -21.06 -5.80 6.07
C VAL A 327 -21.34 -4.30 6.23
N ARG A 328 -21.04 -3.73 7.40
CA ARG A 328 -21.13 -2.28 7.66
C ARG A 328 -20.17 -1.47 6.77
N THR A 329 -18.93 -1.92 6.57
CA THR A 329 -17.95 -1.25 5.69
C THR A 329 -18.40 -1.20 4.23
N LYS A 330 -19.23 -2.14 3.76
CA LYS A 330 -19.86 -2.08 2.42
C LYS A 330 -21.13 -1.23 2.38
N GLY A 331 -21.50 -0.54 3.46
CA GLY A 331 -22.73 0.26 3.57
C GLY A 331 -24.00 -0.58 3.76
N LEU A 332 -23.88 -1.84 4.18
CA LEU A 332 -24.99 -2.78 4.34
C LEU A 332 -25.32 -3.01 5.83
N SER A 333 -26.58 -3.36 6.11
CA SER A 333 -27.05 -3.70 7.46
C SER A 333 -26.80 -5.17 7.79
N ALA A 334 -26.05 -5.43 8.86
CA ALA A 334 -25.82 -6.79 9.36
C ALA A 334 -26.96 -7.26 10.27
N ASN A 335 -27.76 -8.23 9.80
CA ASN A 335 -28.80 -8.91 10.60
C ASN A 335 -28.20 -9.95 11.58
N GLU A 336 -27.23 -9.53 12.40
CA GLU A 336 -26.70 -10.38 13.46
C GLU A 336 -27.49 -10.15 14.75
N LYS A 337 -28.43 -11.05 15.06
CA LYS A 337 -29.06 -11.12 16.39
C LYS A 337 -27.96 -11.40 17.41
N ALA A 338 -27.62 -10.40 18.22
CA ALA A 338 -26.67 -10.55 19.31
C ALA A 338 -27.19 -11.61 20.30
N THR A 339 -26.59 -12.80 20.29
CA THR A 339 -26.84 -13.85 21.28
C THR A 339 -26.15 -13.47 22.58
N SER A 340 -26.82 -12.62 23.37
CA SER A 340 -26.40 -12.27 24.72
C SER A 340 -26.28 -13.52 25.59
N ARG A 341 -25.06 -14.02 25.77
CA ARG A 341 -24.73 -15.07 26.75
C ARG A 341 -24.73 -14.50 28.18
N SER A 342 -25.86 -13.93 28.59
CA SER A 342 -26.17 -13.65 29.99
C SER A 342 -26.53 -14.97 30.68
N GLY A 343 -25.51 -15.69 31.17
CA GLY A 343 -25.70 -16.92 31.93
C GLY A 343 -26.30 -16.64 33.30
N THR A 344 -27.61 -16.85 33.43
CA THR A 344 -28.28 -16.96 34.74
C THR A 344 -27.95 -18.31 35.38
N PRO A 345 -27.57 -18.39 36.67
CA PRO A 345 -27.30 -19.67 37.33
C PRO A 345 -28.56 -20.54 37.44
N PHE A 346 -28.45 -21.83 37.12
CA PHE A 346 -29.48 -22.81 37.42
C PHE A 346 -29.47 -23.16 38.92
N GLY A 347 -30.59 -22.91 39.61
CA GLY A 347 -30.88 -23.56 40.89
C GLY A 347 -31.46 -24.97 40.67
N PRO A 348 -31.26 -25.90 41.63
CA PRO A 348 -31.80 -27.26 41.53
C PRO A 348 -33.33 -27.28 41.74
N PRO A 349 -34.05 -28.28 41.16
CA PRO A 349 -35.50 -28.38 41.30
C PRO A 349 -35.93 -28.89 42.69
N ALA A 350 -37.04 -28.37 43.20
CA ALA A 350 -37.72 -28.85 44.41
C ALA A 350 -39.13 -29.38 44.09
N SER A 351 -39.63 -30.30 44.92
CA SER A 351 -40.80 -31.15 44.66
C SER A 351 -42.16 -30.55 45.06
N ILE A 352 -43.23 -30.99 44.40
CA ILE A 352 -44.64 -30.67 44.68
C ILE A 352 -45.19 -31.55 45.81
N PRO A 353 -45.94 -30.96 46.77
CA PRO A 353 -47.17 -31.54 47.34
C PRO A 353 -48.35 -30.52 47.38
N PRO A 354 -49.60 -30.88 47.78
CA PRO A 354 -50.79 -30.41 47.06
C PRO A 354 -51.92 -29.63 47.80
N VAL A 355 -52.73 -28.95 46.98
CA VAL A 355 -54.20 -28.67 47.04
C VAL A 355 -54.92 -28.39 48.38
N THR A 356 -55.32 -27.12 48.54
CA THR A 356 -56.61 -26.59 49.08
C THR A 356 -56.93 -25.27 48.36
N SER A 357 -58.13 -24.79 47.96
CA SER A 357 -59.55 -24.91 48.39
C SER A 357 -59.92 -24.00 49.59
N VAL A 358 -60.98 -23.17 49.61
CA VAL A 358 -62.18 -22.97 48.73
C VAL A 358 -62.52 -21.44 48.62
N PRO A 359 -63.63 -20.92 48.00
CA PRO A 359 -63.71 -19.55 47.45
C PRO A 359 -64.58 -18.53 48.23
N HIS A 360 -64.60 -17.25 47.81
CA HIS A 360 -65.85 -16.44 47.76
C HIS A 360 -65.82 -15.24 46.77
N LEU A 361 -67.02 -14.86 46.32
CA LEU A 361 -67.42 -13.73 45.43
C LEU A 361 -68.51 -12.89 46.17
N PRO A 362 -69.00 -11.73 45.67
CA PRO A 362 -68.47 -10.75 44.70
C PRO A 362 -68.60 -9.26 45.19
N GLY A 363 -68.21 -8.28 44.36
CA GLY A 363 -68.54 -6.84 44.56
C GLY A 363 -68.42 -6.01 43.27
N ASN A 364 -69.43 -5.19 42.96
CA ASN A 364 -69.64 -4.45 41.69
C ASN A 364 -70.45 -3.16 42.01
N PRO A 365 -70.70 -2.19 41.11
CA PRO A 365 -69.87 -1.52 40.08
C PRO A 365 -69.71 0.02 40.34
N GLU A 366 -69.14 0.76 39.36
CA GLU A 366 -69.50 2.15 39.00
C GLU A 366 -69.17 3.33 39.97
N SER A 367 -69.03 4.61 39.56
CA SER A 367 -69.12 5.26 38.22
C SER A 367 -68.33 6.59 38.10
N HIS A 368 -68.13 7.04 36.85
CA HIS A 368 -68.25 8.45 36.36
C HIS A 368 -67.25 9.61 36.70
N LYS A 369 -66.82 10.28 35.61
CA LYS A 369 -66.74 11.77 35.39
C LYS A 369 -65.65 12.57 36.15
N GLN A 370 -65.11 13.72 35.69
CA GLN A 370 -64.98 14.36 34.36
C GLN A 370 -64.01 15.57 34.44
N ARG A 371 -63.29 15.90 33.35
CA ARG A 371 -62.74 17.27 33.04
C ARG A 371 -61.66 17.82 34.05
N LEU A 372 -60.91 18.91 33.81
CA LEU A 372 -60.62 19.76 32.63
C LEU A 372 -59.15 20.30 32.69
N ARG A 373 -58.77 21.18 31.76
CA ARG A 373 -57.40 21.73 31.57
C ARG A 373 -56.98 22.78 32.63
N GLY A 374 -55.67 22.92 32.83
CA GLY A 374 -54.99 24.09 33.43
C GLY A 374 -53.51 24.11 33.04
N SER A 375 -52.89 25.29 32.92
CA SER A 375 -51.49 25.45 32.46
C SER A 375 -50.88 26.76 32.98
N THR A 376 -49.78 26.70 33.74
CA THR A 376 -49.05 27.90 34.19
C THR A 376 -47.55 27.64 34.46
N ILE A 377 -46.76 28.68 34.22
CA ILE A 377 -45.31 28.91 34.43
C ILE A 377 -45.26 30.33 35.07
N PRO A 378 -44.38 30.72 36.04
CA PRO A 378 -42.90 30.58 36.02
C PRO A 378 -42.14 30.46 37.38
N ALA A 379 -40.79 30.43 37.28
CA ALA A 379 -39.75 30.87 38.26
C ALA A 379 -39.54 30.07 39.58
N GLY A 380 -38.35 30.06 40.20
CA GLY A 380 -37.01 30.54 39.76
C GLY A 380 -36.00 30.74 40.92
N LEU A 381 -34.68 30.71 40.64
CA LEU A 381 -33.53 31.00 41.54
C LEU A 381 -33.29 29.94 42.67
N LEU A 382 -32.10 29.73 43.29
CA LEU A 382 -30.85 30.53 43.46
C LEU A 382 -29.62 29.63 43.83
N ASN A 383 -28.40 29.94 43.32
CA ASN A 383 -27.03 29.64 43.86
C ASN A 383 -26.57 28.18 44.20
N THR A 384 -25.26 27.85 44.40
CA THR A 384 -24.03 28.65 44.64
C THR A 384 -22.76 28.04 43.97
N ARG A 385 -21.64 28.81 43.91
CA ARG A 385 -20.30 28.43 43.37
C ARG A 385 -19.29 27.98 44.45
N THR A 386 -18.18 27.37 44.02
CA THR A 386 -16.82 27.49 44.61
C THR A 386 -15.72 27.49 43.51
N PRO A 387 -14.47 27.97 43.74
CA PRO A 387 -13.63 28.57 42.68
C PRO A 387 -12.15 28.10 42.56
N ASP A 388 -11.47 28.60 41.52
CA ASP A 388 -10.00 28.59 41.37
C ASP A 388 -9.27 29.62 42.28
N GLY A 389 -7.95 29.42 42.51
CA GLY A 389 -7.06 30.39 43.17
C GLY A 389 -5.56 30.07 43.01
N PRO A 390 -4.63 31.06 42.87
CA PRO A 390 -3.30 30.81 42.30
C PRO A 390 -2.09 31.19 43.17
N SER A 391 -0.87 30.83 42.76
CA SER A 391 0.36 31.64 42.91
C SER A 391 1.54 31.05 42.13
N SER A 392 2.62 31.83 41.95
CA SER A 392 3.82 31.48 41.19
C SER A 392 5.10 31.86 41.93
N THR A 393 6.21 31.19 41.63
CA THR A 393 7.58 31.70 41.86
C THR A 393 8.60 30.84 41.10
N SER A 394 9.83 31.33 40.91
CA SER A 394 10.88 30.71 40.11
C SER A 394 12.18 30.51 40.91
N SER A 395 12.96 29.48 40.59
CA SER A 395 14.44 29.54 40.54
C SER A 395 15.14 28.20 40.21
N LEU A 396 16.23 28.34 39.46
CA LEU A 396 17.45 27.51 39.45
C LEU A 396 18.60 28.52 39.71
N PRO A 397 19.72 28.19 40.39
CA PRO A 397 20.73 27.28 39.79
C PRO A 397 21.76 26.57 40.73
N ARG A 398 22.59 25.70 40.12
CA ARG A 398 24.00 25.37 40.46
C ARG A 398 24.40 24.88 41.88
N SER A 399 24.93 23.65 41.95
CA SER A 399 26.27 23.31 42.52
C SER A 399 26.66 21.89 42.08
N ARG A 400 27.79 21.69 41.37
CA ARG A 400 29.19 21.46 41.84
C ARG A 400 29.52 20.01 42.21
N THR A 401 30.50 19.46 41.51
CA THR A 401 31.30 18.28 41.90
C THR A 401 32.23 18.59 43.08
N PRO A 402 32.82 17.54 43.67
CA PRO A 402 34.29 17.51 43.75
C PRO A 402 34.91 16.30 43.02
N LEU A 403 36.23 16.33 42.87
CA LEU A 403 37.08 15.37 42.17
C LEU A 403 38.02 14.65 43.17
N SER A 404 38.89 13.79 42.61
CA SER A 404 40.16 13.31 43.18
C SER A 404 40.13 12.04 44.05
N HIS A 405 41.22 11.28 44.21
CA HIS A 405 42.59 11.44 43.68
C HIS A 405 43.06 10.15 42.95
N ALA A 406 44.16 10.26 42.18
CA ALA A 406 44.91 9.14 41.61
C ALA A 406 46.29 9.08 42.27
N GLU A 407 46.91 7.89 42.29
CA GLU A 407 48.31 7.72 42.71
C GLU A 407 48.97 6.56 41.92
N THR A 408 50.30 6.62 41.75
CA THR A 408 51.04 5.86 40.72
C THR A 408 52.32 5.27 41.28
N ILE A 409 52.57 3.97 41.11
CA ILE A 409 53.87 3.33 41.36
C ILE A 409 54.17 2.28 40.27
N THR A 410 55.37 2.34 39.70
CA THR A 410 56.07 1.28 38.95
C THR A 410 57.50 1.19 39.48
N PRO A 411 58.21 0.05 39.29
CA PRO A 411 59.18 -0.01 38.17
C PRO A 411 59.41 -1.41 37.52
N GLU A 412 59.66 -1.41 36.19
CA GLU A 412 60.81 -1.99 35.42
C GLU A 412 61.53 -3.30 35.86
N PRO A 413 62.29 -4.00 34.98
CA PRO A 413 62.18 -4.15 33.50
C PRO A 413 62.59 -5.54 32.90
N SER A 414 62.32 -5.77 31.60
CA SER A 414 63.19 -6.50 30.62
C SER A 414 62.50 -6.57 29.23
N SER A 415 62.91 -5.80 28.20
CA SER A 415 63.97 -6.08 27.17
C SER A 415 63.64 -7.24 26.21
N LEU A 416 63.70 -7.14 24.87
CA LEU A 416 64.63 -6.42 23.95
C LEU A 416 64.01 -6.08 22.56
N GLN A 417 64.47 -4.97 21.93
CA GLN A 417 64.71 -4.74 20.47
C GLN A 417 63.55 -4.89 19.43
N SER A 418 63.42 -4.13 18.31
CA SER A 418 64.06 -2.91 17.74
C SER A 418 63.30 -2.51 16.43
N PRO A 419 63.70 -1.48 15.64
CA PRO A 419 63.99 -0.07 15.92
C PRO A 419 62.99 0.90 15.19
N THR A 420 63.23 2.21 15.23
CA THR A 420 62.27 3.28 14.84
C THR A 420 62.68 4.17 13.65
N ALA A 421 61.71 4.87 13.07
CA ALA A 421 61.89 6.15 12.37
C ALA A 421 60.63 7.03 12.58
N ASP A 422 60.80 8.35 12.75
CA ASP A 422 59.75 9.33 13.06
C ASP A 422 59.72 10.44 11.99
N VAL A 423 58.57 11.08 11.76
CA VAL A 423 58.35 12.04 10.67
C VAL A 423 57.71 13.32 11.20
N ARG A 424 58.38 14.45 10.93
CA ARG A 424 57.87 15.82 11.16
C ARG A 424 57.66 16.54 9.83
N GLU A 425 56.90 17.64 9.90
CA GLU A 425 56.65 18.62 8.82
C GLU A 425 55.73 18.11 7.67
N LEU A 426 54.77 18.88 7.11
CA LEU A 426 54.46 20.32 7.17
C LEU A 426 52.93 20.66 7.13
N THR A 427 52.63 21.86 7.64
CA THR A 427 51.43 22.74 7.61
C THR A 427 50.20 22.51 6.68
N ALA A 428 49.01 22.56 7.31
CA ALA A 428 47.83 23.45 7.10
C ALA A 428 47.11 23.65 5.71
N PRO A 429 45.78 23.87 5.69
CA PRO A 429 44.94 23.86 4.46
C PRO A 429 44.64 25.24 3.80
N PRO A 430 44.17 25.27 2.53
CA PRO A 430 43.98 26.50 1.75
C PRO A 430 42.58 27.18 1.86
N ILE A 431 42.60 28.40 2.41
CA ILE A 431 42.03 29.66 1.86
C ILE A 431 40.58 29.69 1.29
N ILE A 432 39.76 30.51 1.93
CA ILE A 432 38.45 31.03 1.46
C ILE A 432 38.63 32.13 0.39
N ARG A 433 37.69 32.30 -0.55
CA ARG A 433 37.53 33.54 -1.34
C ARG A 433 36.17 34.20 -1.18
N ALA A 434 36.14 35.51 -1.42
CA ALA A 434 35.16 36.44 -0.87
C ALA A 434 33.80 36.46 -1.60
N ALA A 435 32.77 36.90 -0.87
CA ALA A 435 31.46 37.25 -1.42
C ALA A 435 31.44 38.71 -1.91
N SER A 436 30.62 38.99 -2.92
CA SER A 436 30.29 40.34 -3.41
C SER A 436 28.79 40.56 -3.36
N GLN A 437 28.33 41.60 -2.64
CA GLN A 437 26.91 41.94 -2.52
C GLN A 437 26.52 43.09 -3.47
N GLN A 438 25.50 42.88 -4.29
CA GLN A 438 24.40 43.86 -4.50
C GLN A 438 23.26 43.24 -5.34
N PRO A 439 21.97 43.56 -5.06
CA PRO A 439 20.83 42.98 -5.78
C PRO A 439 20.23 43.91 -6.86
N PRO A 440 19.71 43.37 -7.97
CA PRO A 440 18.74 44.08 -8.83
C PRO A 440 17.33 44.03 -8.21
N ALA A 441 16.55 45.10 -8.40
CA ALA A 441 15.22 45.26 -7.79
C ALA A 441 14.06 44.63 -8.60
N GLN A 442 12.88 44.56 -7.99
CA GLN A 442 11.63 44.21 -8.65
C GLN A 442 11.27 45.23 -9.75
N GLY A 443 10.92 44.77 -10.95
CA GLY A 443 10.49 45.61 -12.07
C GLY A 443 9.23 45.06 -12.75
N ASN A 444 8.12 45.79 -12.67
CA ASN A 444 6.85 45.39 -13.30
C ASN A 444 6.88 45.59 -14.83
N ILE A 445 6.63 44.53 -15.61
CA ILE A 445 6.12 44.67 -16.98
C ILE A 445 4.90 43.77 -17.18
N LYS A 446 3.71 44.37 -17.05
CA LYS A 446 2.46 43.80 -17.60
C LYS A 446 2.46 44.06 -19.11
N LYS A 447 2.37 43.02 -19.94
CA LYS A 447 1.87 43.15 -21.32
C LYS A 447 0.70 42.20 -21.54
N LYS A 448 -0.41 42.77 -22.02
CA LYS A 448 -1.71 42.15 -22.20
C LYS A 448 -2.05 42.16 -23.69
N ARG A 449 -2.27 40.99 -24.29
CA ARG A 449 -2.98 40.80 -25.56
C ARG A 449 -3.72 39.47 -25.42
N ALA A 450 -5.03 39.40 -25.21
CA ALA A 450 -6.17 40.03 -25.91
C ALA A 450 -6.38 39.43 -27.30
N THR A 451 -7.58 38.84 -27.46
CA THR A 451 -8.04 37.98 -28.56
C THR A 451 -8.63 38.74 -29.75
N LEU A 452 -8.53 38.13 -30.92
CA LEU A 452 -9.32 38.31 -32.17
C LEU A 452 -8.84 37.21 -33.15
N GLY A 453 -9.64 36.65 -34.07
CA GLY A 453 -11.08 36.81 -34.28
C GLY A 453 -11.50 36.45 -35.73
N THR A 454 -12.32 35.42 -35.88
CA THR A 454 -13.30 35.15 -36.98
C THR A 454 -13.12 35.79 -38.38
N VAL A 455 -12.78 34.96 -39.38
CA VAL A 455 -13.34 34.89 -40.76
C VAL A 455 -13.10 33.44 -41.25
N GLU A 456 -13.95 32.61 -41.89
CA GLU A 456 -15.36 32.61 -42.36
C GLU A 456 -15.56 32.57 -43.91
N ALA A 457 -16.62 31.87 -44.38
CA ALA A 457 -17.00 31.58 -45.79
C ALA A 457 -16.01 30.71 -46.62
N MET A 458 -16.36 30.16 -47.80
CA MET A 458 -17.48 29.30 -48.28
C MET A 458 -17.29 29.08 -49.80
N HIS A 459 -17.96 28.06 -50.38
CA HIS A 459 -17.87 27.59 -51.80
C HIS A 459 -16.58 26.81 -52.16
N GLY A 460 -16.60 25.84 -53.08
CA GLY A 460 -17.75 25.14 -53.68
C GLY A 460 -17.63 24.81 -55.17
N GLY A 461 -17.74 23.53 -55.53
CA GLY A 461 -18.12 23.09 -56.88
C GLY A 461 -17.04 22.44 -57.77
N GLY A 462 -17.17 21.12 -57.98
CA GLY A 462 -17.34 20.55 -59.33
C GLY A 462 -16.14 20.30 -60.25
N GLY A 463 -15.72 19.03 -60.35
CA GLY A 463 -14.95 18.47 -61.48
C GLY A 463 -13.42 18.63 -61.41
N GLY A 464 -12.61 17.77 -62.04
CA GLY A 464 -12.93 16.52 -62.71
C GLY A 464 -11.78 16.01 -63.61
N MET A 465 -11.47 14.70 -63.54
CA MET A 465 -10.58 13.95 -64.45
C MET A 465 -9.10 14.38 -64.58
N ALA A 466 -8.21 13.73 -63.83
CA ALA A 466 -6.82 13.41 -64.25
C ALA A 466 -6.19 12.33 -63.33
N LEU A 467 -6.33 11.05 -63.66
CA LEU A 467 -5.73 9.96 -62.88
C LEU A 467 -4.30 9.63 -63.37
N ALA A 468 -3.30 10.33 -62.83
CA ALA A 468 -1.89 10.02 -63.08
C ALA A 468 -1.41 8.90 -62.14
N GLN A 469 -1.14 7.70 -62.67
CA GLN A 469 -0.58 6.59 -61.91
C GLN A 469 0.91 6.80 -61.65
N TYR A 470 1.26 7.23 -60.44
CA TYR A 470 2.64 7.12 -59.94
C TYR A 470 2.87 5.74 -59.31
N LEU A 471 3.86 5.03 -59.84
CA LEU A 471 4.37 3.79 -59.27
C LEU A 471 5.40 4.14 -58.19
N ASP A 472 4.98 4.13 -56.92
CA ASP A 472 5.90 4.09 -55.79
C ASP A 472 6.31 2.64 -55.53
N THR A 473 7.60 2.34 -55.70
CA THR A 473 8.18 1.00 -55.46
C THR A 473 9.02 0.97 -54.18
N SER A 474 8.44 1.43 -53.08
CA SER A 474 8.99 1.24 -51.73
C SER A 474 9.03 -0.25 -51.33
N PRO A 475 10.14 -0.75 -50.76
CA PRO A 475 10.32 -2.17 -50.49
C PRO A 475 9.48 -2.66 -49.31
N VAL A 476 8.80 -3.79 -49.49
CA VAL A 476 8.01 -4.45 -48.43
C VAL A 476 8.96 -5.03 -47.38
N THR A 477 9.00 -4.42 -46.19
CA THR A 477 9.51 -5.07 -44.98
C THR A 477 8.64 -6.27 -44.64
N PRO A 478 9.20 -7.48 -44.42
CA PRO A 478 8.39 -8.64 -44.05
C PRO A 478 7.69 -8.42 -42.71
N GLU A 479 6.42 -8.83 -42.60
CA GLU A 479 5.73 -8.85 -41.30
C GLU A 479 6.51 -9.71 -40.30
N PRO A 480 6.63 -9.31 -39.01
CA PRO A 480 7.14 -10.19 -37.98
C PRO A 480 6.22 -11.42 -37.87
N VAL A 481 6.82 -12.61 -37.82
CA VAL A 481 6.08 -13.88 -37.79
C VAL A 481 5.10 -13.89 -36.63
N ARG A 482 3.80 -14.00 -36.93
CA ARG A 482 2.72 -14.04 -35.94
C ARG A 482 3.00 -15.12 -34.90
N THR A 483 3.22 -14.69 -33.67
CA THR A 483 3.44 -15.58 -32.53
C THR A 483 2.15 -16.30 -32.16
N GLU A 484 2.19 -17.63 -32.09
CA GLU A 484 1.06 -18.46 -31.65
C GLU A 484 0.77 -18.26 -30.15
N PHE A 485 0.01 -17.23 -29.82
CA PHE A 485 -0.55 -17.02 -28.49
C PHE A 485 -1.75 -17.96 -28.26
N GLY A 486 -1.82 -18.56 -27.07
CA GLY A 486 -2.89 -19.49 -26.68
C GLY A 486 -2.62 -20.97 -26.94
N ASN A 487 -1.47 -21.36 -27.51
CA ASN A 487 -1.10 -22.76 -27.66
C ASN A 487 -0.91 -23.43 -26.27
N PRO A 488 -1.70 -24.46 -25.91
CA PRO A 488 -1.69 -25.05 -24.57
C PRO A 488 -0.38 -25.78 -24.25
N GLU A 489 0.32 -26.35 -25.25
CA GLU A 489 1.64 -26.94 -25.02
C GLU A 489 2.68 -25.88 -24.64
N LYS A 490 2.61 -24.69 -25.26
CA LYS A 490 3.52 -23.58 -24.93
C LYS A 490 3.24 -23.06 -23.53
N ILE A 491 1.96 -23.00 -23.14
CA ILE A 491 1.53 -22.67 -21.77
C ILE A 491 2.06 -23.71 -20.78
N ALA A 492 1.91 -25.02 -21.04
CA ALA A 492 2.46 -26.09 -20.20
C ALA A 492 3.99 -26.10 -20.14
N ARG A 493 4.70 -25.71 -21.20
CA ARG A 493 6.18 -25.57 -21.18
C ARG A 493 6.66 -24.38 -20.34
N MET A 494 5.86 -23.31 -20.22
CA MET A 494 6.14 -22.16 -19.34
C MET A 494 5.69 -22.40 -17.88
N PHE A 495 4.65 -23.21 -17.69
CA PHE A 495 4.04 -23.53 -16.39
C PHE A 495 3.81 -25.05 -16.28
N PRO A 496 4.86 -25.86 -16.06
CA PRO A 496 4.78 -27.32 -16.08
C PRO A 496 3.85 -27.91 -15.01
N GLU A 497 3.47 -27.14 -13.99
CA GLU A 497 2.43 -27.51 -13.02
C GLU A 497 1.01 -27.61 -13.61
N LEU A 498 0.77 -27.16 -14.86
CA LEU A 498 -0.52 -27.28 -15.54
C LEU A 498 -0.71 -28.64 -16.26
N ALA A 499 0.28 -29.53 -16.18
CA ALA A 499 0.25 -30.87 -16.76
C ALA A 499 0.03 -31.97 -15.69
N LEU A 500 -0.98 -31.78 -14.82
CA LEU A 500 -1.44 -32.70 -13.78
C LEU A 500 -2.98 -32.69 -13.67
#